data_AF-A0AAJ1YBA2-F1
#
_entry.id   AF-A0AAJ1YBA2-F1
#
_cell.length_a   1.000
_cell.length_b   1.000
_cell.length_c   1.000
_cell.angle_alpha   90.00
_cell.angle_beta   90.00
_cell.angle_gamma   90.00
#
_symmetry.space_group_name_H-M   'P 1'
#
loop_
_entity.id
_entity.type
_entity.pdbx_description
1 polymer ?
#
loop_
_entity_poly.entity_id
_entity_poly.type
_entity_poly.pdbx_seq_one_letter_code
_entity_poly.pdbx_strand_id
1 'polypeptide(L)'
;MIGLLPSLNRYWHRDPSGYQPGTTMDRLANNLRPYACERVAATQLRLTLPQGPVIEVAEQVQSLFLAHIVTHRFRLQGSTRFTEPLVLNIITGGWLRRNGVIYRTKAKHDGARQLIAALQQYPQIGETLAKLDFRRATLTITEGRWQLDIEHFAASEVVSRLPASRRYLRLEAEQRRLLLSSFLMIGQLMEKCNE
;
A
#
# COMPACT_ATOMS: atom_id res chain seq x y z
N MET A 1 16.45 6.08 25.99
CA MET A 1 16.26 5.55 24.62
C MET A 1 15.70 4.14 24.75
N ILE A 2 14.38 4.04 24.93
CA ILE A 2 13.70 2.77 25.27
C ILE A 2 13.45 2.03 23.96
N GLY A 3 14.26 1.01 23.68
CA GLY A 3 14.06 0.10 22.57
C GLY A 3 12.80 -0.73 22.80
N LEU A 4 11.77 -0.51 21.99
CA LEU A 4 10.60 -1.37 21.94
C LEU A 4 11.03 -2.73 21.37
N LEU A 5 11.09 -3.74 22.23
CA LEU A 5 11.27 -5.13 21.84
C LEU A 5 10.12 -5.52 20.89
N PRO A 6 10.41 -6.10 19.71
CA PRO A 6 9.37 -6.64 18.85
C PRO A 6 8.69 -7.79 19.59
N SER A 7 7.43 -7.57 20.00
CA SER A 7 6.64 -8.51 20.78
C SER A 7 6.64 -9.92 20.16
N LEU A 8 6.80 -10.94 21.01
CA LEU A 8 6.85 -12.39 20.75
C LEU A 8 5.55 -12.99 20.14
N ASN A 9 4.74 -12.19 19.46
CA ASN A 9 3.41 -12.51 18.97
C ASN A 9 3.40 -13.36 17.67
N ARG A 10 4.48 -14.12 17.40
CA ARG A 10 4.72 -14.74 16.09
C ARG A 10 4.13 -16.15 15.93
N TYR A 11 3.63 -16.77 17.01
CA TYR A 11 3.20 -18.19 16.98
C TYR A 11 1.74 -18.45 17.40
N TRP A 12 1.01 -17.44 17.85
CA TRP A 12 -0.42 -17.57 18.17
C TRP A 12 -1.15 -16.33 17.63
N HIS A 13 -1.76 -16.42 16.44
CA HIS A 13 -2.58 -15.35 15.90
C HIS A 13 -3.92 -15.31 16.64
N ARG A 14 -3.93 -14.69 17.82
CA ARG A 14 -5.16 -14.20 18.43
C ARG A 14 -5.33 -12.74 18.03
N ASP A 15 -6.47 -12.44 17.44
CA ASP A 15 -6.83 -11.08 17.12
C ASP A 15 -6.86 -10.21 18.39
N PRO A 16 -6.50 -8.91 18.29
CA PRO A 16 -6.57 -8.00 19.42
C PRO A 16 -7.99 -7.98 20.01
N SER A 17 -8.08 -7.95 21.34
CA SER A 17 -9.38 -7.75 22.00
C SER A 17 -10.05 -6.45 21.51
N GLY A 18 -11.31 -6.56 21.07
CA GLY A 18 -12.08 -5.45 20.51
C GLY A 18 -11.87 -5.17 19.02
N TYR A 19 -11.01 -5.93 18.33
CA TYR A 19 -10.97 -5.93 16.87
C TYR A 19 -12.28 -6.53 16.32
N GLN A 20 -12.83 -5.88 15.30
CA GLN A 20 -14.06 -6.29 14.63
C GLN A 20 -13.72 -6.44 13.14
N PRO A 21 -13.46 -7.67 12.67
CA PRO A 21 -13.05 -7.91 11.29
C PRO A 21 -14.04 -7.31 10.29
N GLY A 22 -13.54 -6.50 9.35
CA GLY A 22 -14.35 -5.93 8.27
C GLY A 22 -15.11 -4.64 8.59
N THR A 23 -15.25 -4.25 9.85
CA THR A 23 -15.93 -2.99 10.20
C THR A 23 -15.21 -1.78 9.58
N THR A 24 -13.87 -1.82 9.57
CA THR A 24 -13.06 -0.73 9.03
C THR A 24 -13.07 -0.75 7.49
N MET A 25 -13.16 -1.94 6.88
CA MET A 25 -13.34 -2.12 5.44
C MET A 25 -14.65 -1.50 4.91
N ASP A 26 -15.76 -1.55 5.66
CA ASP A 26 -17.02 -0.90 5.26
C ASP A 26 -16.87 0.63 5.18
N ARG A 27 -16.13 1.21 6.14
CA ARG A 27 -15.79 2.64 6.12
C ARG A 27 -14.90 2.99 4.93
N LEU A 28 -13.95 2.11 4.60
CA LEU A 28 -13.12 2.28 3.41
C LEU A 28 -13.95 2.20 2.13
N ALA A 29 -14.83 1.21 1.97
CA ALA A 29 -15.70 1.10 0.80
C ALA A 29 -16.50 2.39 0.56
N ASN A 30 -17.01 3.02 1.63
CA ASN A 30 -17.68 4.32 1.53
C ASN A 30 -16.73 5.46 1.11
N ASN A 31 -15.49 5.46 1.60
CA ASN A 31 -14.49 6.42 1.14
C ASN A 31 -14.05 6.19 -0.31
N LEU A 32 -14.19 4.98 -0.85
CA LEU A 32 -13.82 4.67 -2.23
C LEU A 32 -14.91 5.02 -3.26
N ARG A 33 -16.10 5.47 -2.84
CA ARG A 33 -17.13 5.91 -3.79
C ARG A 33 -16.62 7.06 -4.69
N PRO A 34 -16.95 7.08 -6.00
CA PRO A 34 -17.98 6.27 -6.66
C PRO A 34 -17.47 4.93 -7.25
N TYR A 35 -16.24 4.51 -6.99
CA TYR A 35 -15.68 3.30 -7.58
C TYR A 35 -16.37 2.03 -7.05
N ALA A 36 -16.57 1.04 -7.94
CA ALA A 36 -17.21 -0.21 -7.59
C ALA A 36 -16.34 -1.02 -6.63
N CYS A 37 -16.91 -1.38 -5.49
CA CYS A 37 -16.24 -2.16 -4.45
C CYS A 37 -17.03 -3.44 -4.19
N GLU A 38 -16.39 -4.59 -4.33
CA GLU A 38 -16.95 -5.90 -4.05
C GLU A 38 -16.27 -6.50 -2.81
N ARG A 39 -17.06 -6.93 -1.83
CA ARG A 39 -16.54 -7.61 -0.64
C ARG A 39 -16.30 -9.09 -0.98
N VAL A 40 -15.04 -9.52 -1.03
CA VAL A 40 -14.69 -10.92 -1.34
C VAL A 40 -14.50 -11.78 -0.10
N ALA A 41 -14.17 -11.16 1.04
CA ALA A 41 -14.16 -11.79 2.36
C ALA A 41 -14.40 -10.74 3.45
N ALA A 42 -14.54 -11.14 4.71
CA ALA A 42 -14.74 -10.21 5.83
C ALA A 42 -13.70 -9.08 5.85
N THR A 43 -12.43 -9.41 5.61
CA THR A 43 -11.28 -8.49 5.65
C THR A 43 -10.67 -8.19 4.27
N GLN A 44 -11.36 -8.54 3.18
CA GLN A 44 -10.85 -8.38 1.82
C GLN A 44 -11.89 -7.78 0.87
N LEU A 45 -11.46 -6.83 0.05
CA LEU A 45 -12.29 -6.09 -0.89
C LEU A 45 -11.59 -6.01 -2.25
N ARG A 46 -12.36 -6.12 -3.33
CA ARG A 46 -11.90 -5.81 -4.69
C ARG A 46 -12.45 -4.46 -5.09
N LEU A 47 -11.56 -3.60 -5.55
CA LEU A 47 -11.87 -2.28 -6.09
C LEU A 47 -11.69 -2.33 -7.61
N THR A 48 -12.76 -2.05 -8.35
CA THR A 48 -12.74 -2.03 -9.81
C THR A 48 -12.76 -0.59 -10.31
N LEU A 49 -11.73 -0.23 -11.06
CA LEU A 49 -11.65 1.07 -11.73
C LEU A 49 -12.33 1.00 -13.11
N PRO A 50 -13.07 2.05 -13.54
CA PRO A 50 -13.62 2.10 -14.89
C PRO A 50 -12.50 1.96 -15.93
N GLN A 51 -12.59 0.93 -16.78
CA GLN A 51 -11.58 0.63 -17.82
C GLN A 51 -10.14 0.50 -17.27
N GLY A 52 -10.02 0.12 -15.99
CA GLY A 52 -8.75 0.06 -15.29
C GLY A 52 -8.55 -1.29 -14.60
N PRO A 53 -7.42 -1.43 -13.88
CA PRO A 53 -7.11 -2.66 -13.18
C PRO A 53 -8.05 -2.90 -12.00
N VAL A 54 -8.14 -4.16 -11.59
CA VAL A 54 -8.73 -4.56 -10.31
C VAL A 54 -7.66 -4.45 -9.23
N ILE A 55 -7.96 -3.68 -8.18
CA ILE A 55 -7.08 -3.49 -7.02
C ILE A 55 -7.64 -4.34 -5.89
N GLU A 56 -6.81 -5.23 -5.34
CA GLU A 56 -7.14 -6.01 -4.16
C GLU A 56 -6.83 -5.20 -2.91
N VAL A 57 -7.72 -5.21 -1.93
CA VAL A 57 -7.57 -4.50 -0.67
C VAL A 57 -7.74 -5.48 0.47
N ALA A 58 -6.79 -5.50 1.40
CA ALA A 58 -6.84 -6.37 2.57
C ALA A 58 -6.63 -5.57 3.85
N GLU A 59 -7.45 -5.81 4.88
CA GLU A 59 -7.20 -5.26 6.22
C GLU A 59 -5.89 -5.82 6.78
N GLN A 60 -5.11 -4.98 7.44
CA GLN A 60 -3.89 -5.34 8.16
C GLN A 60 -4.06 -4.91 9.61
N VAL A 61 -3.92 -5.85 10.54
CA VAL A 61 -4.11 -5.58 11.97
C VAL A 61 -2.78 -5.58 12.68
N GLN A 62 -2.42 -4.45 13.26
CA GLN A 62 -1.23 -4.30 14.08
C GLN A 62 -1.62 -4.23 15.56
N SER A 63 -1.22 -5.25 16.32
CA SER A 63 -1.34 -5.26 17.78
C SER A 63 -0.30 -4.32 18.41
N LEU A 64 -0.73 -3.52 19.39
CA LEU A 64 0.12 -2.65 20.20
C LEU A 64 -0.14 -2.90 21.70
N PHE A 65 0.72 -2.35 22.56
CA PHE A 65 0.44 -2.34 24.01
C PHE A 65 -0.81 -1.49 24.28
N LEU A 66 -1.84 -2.11 24.86
CA LEU A 66 -3.14 -1.49 25.16
C LEU A 66 -3.87 -0.88 23.95
N ALA A 67 -3.49 -1.20 22.72
CA ALA A 67 -4.15 -0.68 21.52
C ALA A 67 -4.02 -1.64 20.33
N HIS A 68 -4.74 -1.36 19.26
CA HIS A 68 -4.47 -1.93 17.94
C HIS A 68 -4.75 -0.91 16.85
N ILE A 69 -4.11 -1.11 15.69
CA ILE A 69 -4.36 -0.33 14.49
C ILE A 69 -4.86 -1.27 13.40
N VAL A 70 -5.96 -0.93 12.76
CA VAL A 70 -6.43 -1.56 11.52
C VAL A 70 -6.04 -0.64 10.37
N THR A 71 -5.18 -1.09 9.48
CA THR A 71 -4.82 -0.39 8.23
C THR A 71 -5.30 -1.20 7.03
N HIS A 72 -5.07 -0.70 5.81
CA HIS A 72 -5.42 -1.41 4.59
C HIS A 72 -4.23 -1.42 3.64
N ARG A 73 -3.94 -2.62 3.11
CA ARG A 73 -2.98 -2.82 2.03
C ARG A 73 -3.73 -2.93 0.72
N PHE A 74 -3.43 -2.01 -0.19
CA PHE A 74 -3.89 -2.03 -1.57
C PHE A 74 -2.84 -2.74 -2.40
N ARG A 75 -3.29 -3.60 -3.32
CA ARG A 75 -2.44 -4.44 -4.15
C ARG A 75 -2.89 -4.43 -5.59
N LEU A 76 -1.94 -4.26 -6.48
CA LEU A 76 -2.09 -4.49 -7.91
C LEU A 76 -1.01 -5.48 -8.37
N GLN A 77 -1.38 -6.38 -9.27
CA GLN A 77 -0.50 -7.41 -9.81
C GLN A 77 -0.63 -7.48 -11.32
N GLY A 78 0.41 -7.96 -11.98
CA GLY A 78 0.39 -8.27 -13.40
C GLY A 78 1.59 -9.09 -13.83
N SER A 79 1.62 -9.49 -15.10
CA SER A 79 2.75 -10.20 -15.69
C SER A 79 3.88 -9.23 -16.04
N THR A 80 5.11 -9.71 -16.03
CA THR A 80 6.26 -8.96 -16.51
C THR A 80 7.31 -9.81 -17.20
N ARG A 81 8.08 -9.21 -18.12
CA ARG A 81 9.27 -9.83 -18.71
C ARG A 81 10.45 -9.97 -17.74
N PHE A 82 10.44 -9.22 -16.63
CA PHE A 82 11.49 -9.34 -15.62
C PHE A 82 11.38 -10.68 -14.89
N THR A 83 12.38 -11.54 -15.06
CA THR A 83 12.42 -12.88 -14.45
C THR A 83 13.18 -12.90 -13.12
N GLU A 84 14.16 -12.00 -12.96
CA GLU A 84 15.00 -11.92 -11.78
C GLU A 84 14.24 -11.32 -10.58
N PRO A 85 14.24 -11.98 -9.41
CA PRO A 85 13.54 -11.49 -8.23
C PRO A 85 14.07 -10.13 -7.75
N LEU A 86 13.16 -9.21 -7.51
CA LEU A 86 13.47 -7.84 -7.11
C LEU A 86 12.45 -7.33 -6.10
N VAL A 87 12.92 -6.65 -5.06
CA VAL A 87 12.07 -5.84 -4.17
C VAL A 87 12.54 -4.39 -4.26
N LEU A 88 11.67 -3.51 -4.72
CA LEU A 88 11.88 -2.08 -4.84
C LEU A 88 11.02 -1.35 -3.81
N ASN A 89 11.66 -0.73 -2.82
CA ASN A 89 11.00 0.11 -1.84
C ASN A 89 10.89 1.53 -2.38
N ILE A 90 9.70 2.11 -2.28
CA ILE A 90 9.42 3.50 -2.64
C ILE A 90 9.36 4.28 -1.33
N ILE A 91 10.22 5.28 -1.19
CA ILE A 91 10.37 6.07 0.04
C ILE A 91 10.13 7.52 -0.30
N THR A 92 9.28 8.22 0.44
CA THR A 92 9.11 9.68 0.27
C THR A 92 10.43 10.39 0.59
N GLY A 93 10.88 11.26 -0.32
CA GLY A 93 12.01 12.13 -0.07
C GLY A 93 11.63 13.09 1.04
N GLY A 94 12.38 13.08 2.14
CA GLY A 94 12.17 14.04 3.23
C GLY A 94 12.33 15.48 2.76
N TRP A 95 11.98 16.43 3.63
CA TRP A 95 11.90 17.88 3.36
C TRP A 95 13.13 18.49 2.66
N LEU A 96 14.33 17.89 2.82
CA LEU A 96 15.57 18.35 2.17
C LEU A 96 15.69 18.01 0.67
N ARG A 97 14.93 17.04 0.14
CA ARG A 97 14.98 16.66 -1.27
C ARG A 97 13.70 17.14 -1.95
N ARG A 98 13.84 18.08 -2.87
CA ARG A 98 12.78 18.68 -3.70
C ARG A 98 11.78 17.60 -4.15
N ASN A 99 10.63 17.55 -3.48
CA ASN A 99 9.37 16.89 -3.85
C ASN A 99 9.46 15.62 -4.73
N GLY A 100 10.13 14.57 -4.26
CA GLY A 100 10.23 13.31 -5.02
C GLY A 100 10.31 12.09 -4.12
N VAL A 101 10.20 10.90 -4.72
CA VAL A 101 10.42 9.62 -4.04
C VAL A 101 11.79 9.05 -4.37
N ILE A 102 12.30 8.20 -3.50
CA ILE A 102 13.52 7.41 -3.68
C ILE A 102 13.09 5.97 -3.95
N TYR A 103 13.53 5.44 -5.08
CA TYR A 103 13.41 4.03 -5.43
C TYR A 103 14.65 3.28 -4.91
N ARG A 104 14.47 2.39 -3.93
CA ARG A 104 15.57 1.69 -3.25
C ARG A 104 15.42 0.18 -3.37
N THR A 105 16.45 -0.46 -3.90
CA THR A 105 16.56 -1.92 -3.92
C THR A 105 17.96 -2.38 -3.51
N LYS A 106 18.07 -3.64 -3.08
CA LYS A 106 19.33 -4.35 -2.87
C LYS A 106 19.79 -5.13 -4.10
N ALA A 107 18.90 -5.33 -5.07
CA ALA A 107 19.20 -6.01 -6.31
C ALA A 107 20.19 -5.20 -7.16
N LYS A 108 21.13 -5.88 -7.80
CA LYS A 108 22.21 -5.25 -8.61
C LYS A 108 22.19 -5.68 -10.08
N HIS A 109 21.26 -6.55 -10.46
CA HIS A 109 21.13 -7.07 -11.82
C HIS A 109 20.51 -6.02 -12.78
N ASP A 110 20.56 -6.31 -14.08
CA ASP A 110 20.16 -5.36 -15.12
C ASP A 110 18.68 -5.03 -15.09
N GLY A 111 17.81 -6.02 -14.83
CA GLY A 111 16.37 -5.78 -14.68
C GLY A 111 16.04 -4.74 -13.62
N ALA A 112 16.77 -4.73 -12.49
CA ALA A 112 16.60 -3.74 -11.43
C ALA A 112 17.01 -2.32 -11.89
N ARG A 113 18.12 -2.21 -12.63
CA ARG A 113 18.59 -0.93 -13.19
C ARG A 113 17.61 -0.39 -14.25
N GLN A 114 17.12 -1.27 -15.12
CA GLN A 114 16.13 -0.94 -16.16
C GLN A 114 14.81 -0.46 -15.54
N LEU A 115 14.28 -1.15 -14.53
CA LEU A 115 13.04 -0.74 -13.87
C LEU A 115 13.17 0.63 -13.19
N ILE A 116 14.30 0.88 -12.50
CA ILE A 116 14.55 2.19 -11.87
C ILE A 116 14.68 3.28 -12.94
N ALA A 117 15.40 3.02 -14.02
CA ALA A 117 15.52 3.96 -15.13
C ALA A 117 14.15 4.28 -15.76
N ALA A 118 13.31 3.27 -15.97
CA ALA A 118 11.95 3.45 -16.46
C ALA A 118 11.12 4.33 -15.51
N LEU A 119 11.16 4.06 -14.20
CA LEU A 119 10.48 4.92 -13.20
C LEU A 119 10.99 6.36 -13.21
N GLN A 120 12.27 6.58 -13.49
CA GLN A 120 12.87 7.92 -13.57
C GLN A 120 12.51 8.67 -14.86
N GLN A 121 12.23 7.95 -15.95
CA GLN A 121 11.76 8.54 -17.21
C GLN A 121 10.34 9.14 -17.09
N TYR A 122 9.54 8.70 -16.11
CA TYR A 122 8.19 9.18 -15.85
C TYR A 122 8.08 9.88 -14.49
N PRO A 123 8.62 11.11 -14.35
CA PRO A 123 8.68 11.81 -13.07
C PRO A 123 7.31 12.04 -12.42
N GLN A 124 6.23 12.14 -13.19
CA GLN A 124 4.86 12.28 -12.65
C GLN A 124 4.45 11.13 -11.70
N ILE A 125 5.03 9.93 -11.86
CA ILE A 125 4.80 8.79 -10.96
C ILE A 125 5.37 9.13 -9.58
N GLY A 126 6.63 9.58 -9.56
CA GLY A 126 7.31 9.96 -8.34
C GLY A 126 6.68 11.17 -7.66
N GLU A 127 6.26 12.18 -8.41
CA GLU A 127 5.58 13.37 -7.88
C GLU A 127 4.23 13.04 -7.25
N THR A 128 3.47 12.12 -7.86
CA THR A 128 2.18 11.67 -7.31
C THR A 128 2.40 10.89 -6.02
N LEU A 129 3.35 9.96 -6.01
CA LEU A 129 3.70 9.19 -4.81
C LEU A 129 4.26 10.10 -3.70
N ALA A 130 4.99 11.16 -4.03
CA ALA A 130 5.51 12.10 -3.04
C ALA A 130 4.40 12.88 -2.31
N LYS A 131 3.23 13.05 -2.93
CA LYS A 131 2.05 13.69 -2.34
C LYS A 131 1.11 12.71 -1.63
N LEU A 132 1.34 11.40 -1.82
CA LEU A 132 0.52 10.34 -1.26
C LEU A 132 0.99 10.01 0.17
N ASP A 133 0.05 10.00 1.11
CA ASP A 133 0.33 9.68 2.51
C ASP A 133 0.36 8.16 2.73
N PHE A 134 1.44 7.49 2.32
CA PHE A 134 1.63 6.06 2.52
C PHE A 134 2.62 5.72 3.65
N ARG A 135 2.31 4.64 4.39
CA ARG A 135 3.19 4.02 5.39
C ARG A 135 4.28 3.19 4.73
N ARG A 136 3.90 2.47 3.68
CA ARG A 136 4.76 1.56 2.92
C ARG A 136 4.30 1.49 1.48
N ALA A 137 5.24 1.54 0.56
CA ALA A 137 5.00 1.28 -0.84
C ALA A 137 6.15 0.41 -1.38
N THR A 138 5.79 -0.72 -1.97
CA THR A 138 6.77 -1.72 -2.44
C THR A 138 6.31 -2.29 -3.77
N LEU A 139 7.22 -2.30 -4.74
CA LEU A 139 7.07 -3.00 -6.01
C LEU A 139 7.96 -4.24 -5.99
N THR A 140 7.36 -5.42 -6.12
CA THR A 140 8.06 -6.70 -6.08
C THR A 140 7.95 -7.37 -7.44
N ILE A 141 9.05 -7.95 -7.91
CA ILE A 141 9.08 -8.88 -9.05
C ILE A 141 9.43 -10.26 -8.51
N THR A 142 8.65 -11.26 -8.88
CA THR A 142 8.91 -12.67 -8.53
C THR A 142 8.29 -13.54 -9.62
N GLU A 143 9.09 -14.43 -10.21
CA GLU A 143 8.62 -15.45 -11.18
C GLU A 143 7.84 -14.85 -12.36
N GLY A 144 8.36 -13.80 -13.01
CA GLY A 144 7.69 -13.17 -14.16
C GLY A 144 6.38 -12.46 -13.82
N ARG A 145 6.12 -12.21 -12.52
CA ARG A 145 5.00 -11.40 -12.04
C ARG A 145 5.50 -10.21 -11.27
N TRP A 146 4.79 -9.10 -11.40
CA TRP A 146 4.99 -7.91 -10.60
C TRP A 146 3.83 -7.70 -9.65
N GLN A 147 4.11 -7.07 -8.52
CA GLN A 147 3.14 -6.72 -7.50
C GLN A 147 3.49 -5.38 -6.89
N LEU A 148 2.59 -4.41 -6.99
CA LEU A 148 2.64 -3.16 -6.23
C LEU A 148 1.76 -3.29 -4.99
N ASP A 149 2.35 -3.15 -3.81
CA ASP A 149 1.65 -3.02 -2.55
C ASP A 149 1.80 -1.58 -2.02
N ILE A 150 0.68 -0.93 -1.69
CA ILE A 150 0.66 0.37 -0.99
C ILE A 150 -0.21 0.25 0.25
N GLU A 151 0.38 0.54 1.41
CA GLU A 151 -0.33 0.70 2.68
C GLU A 151 -0.47 2.18 3.01
N HIS A 152 -1.69 2.68 3.02
CA HIS A 152 -1.99 4.10 3.22
C HIS A 152 -2.06 4.47 4.72
N PHE A 153 -1.71 5.71 5.10
CA PHE A 153 -1.85 6.18 6.49
C PHE A 153 -3.31 6.35 6.89
N ALA A 154 -4.08 7.02 6.02
CA ALA A 154 -5.54 7.10 6.12
C ALA A 154 -6.23 5.75 5.86
N ALA A 155 -7.57 5.76 5.84
CA ALA A 155 -8.39 4.55 5.87
C ALA A 155 -8.04 3.63 7.05
N SER A 156 -7.48 4.17 8.12
CA SER A 156 -6.99 3.39 9.24
C SER A 156 -7.79 3.68 10.49
N GLU A 157 -7.92 2.71 11.38
CA GLU A 157 -8.57 2.87 12.67
C GLU A 157 -7.59 2.57 13.79
N VAL A 158 -7.52 3.47 14.76
CA VAL A 158 -6.77 3.24 16.00
C VAL A 158 -7.78 3.00 17.11
N VAL A 159 -7.61 1.89 17.81
CA VAL A 159 -8.43 1.51 18.96
C VAL A 159 -7.53 1.38 20.17
N SER A 160 -7.76 2.20 21.19
CA SER A 160 -7.03 2.19 22.45
C SER A 160 -7.94 1.71 23.58
N ARG A 161 -7.37 0.94 24.51
CA ARG A 161 -8.07 0.43 25.70
C ARG A 161 -8.00 1.40 26.87
N LEU A 162 -6.92 2.19 26.99
CA LEU A 162 -6.72 3.14 28.09
C LEU A 162 -5.99 4.43 27.60
N PRO A 163 -6.67 5.59 27.57
CA PRO A 163 -8.12 5.74 27.71
C PRO A 163 -8.85 5.03 26.56
N ALA A 164 -10.06 4.53 26.84
CA ALA A 164 -10.87 3.84 25.84
C ALA A 164 -11.23 4.80 24.70
N SER A 165 -10.76 4.52 23.49
CA SER A 165 -11.04 5.35 22.32
C SER A 165 -10.97 4.53 21.03
N ARG A 166 -11.73 4.98 20.03
CA ARG A 166 -11.74 4.43 18.68
C ARG A 166 -11.78 5.61 17.71
N ARG A 167 -10.73 5.76 16.92
CA ARG A 167 -10.60 6.88 15.97
C ARG A 167 -10.33 6.34 14.58
N TYR A 168 -11.21 6.66 13.65
CA TYR A 168 -11.03 6.39 12.24
C TYR A 168 -10.41 7.60 11.54
N LEU A 169 -9.33 7.39 10.78
CA LEU A 169 -8.73 8.37 9.90
C LEU A 169 -9.28 8.15 8.49
N ARG A 170 -10.11 9.09 8.03
CA ARG A 170 -10.79 9.01 6.73
C ARG A 170 -9.80 9.14 5.58
N LEU A 171 -10.01 8.35 4.52
CA LEU A 171 -9.33 8.56 3.24
C LEU A 171 -10.05 9.69 2.48
N GLU A 172 -9.44 10.87 2.48
CA GLU A 172 -9.98 12.06 1.81
C GLU A 172 -9.95 11.91 0.29
N ALA A 173 -10.82 12.68 -0.40
CA ALA A 173 -11.02 12.57 -1.84
C ALA A 173 -9.73 12.80 -2.65
N GLU A 174 -8.88 13.73 -2.20
CA GLU A 174 -7.59 14.01 -2.84
C GLU A 174 -6.60 12.84 -2.68
N GLN A 175 -6.41 12.34 -1.45
CA GLN A 175 -5.52 11.20 -1.18
C GLN A 175 -6.02 9.92 -1.87
N ARG A 176 -7.34 9.72 -1.94
CA ARG A 176 -7.94 8.66 -2.76
C ARG A 176 -7.55 8.80 -4.23
N ARG A 177 -7.67 10.01 -4.81
CA ARG A 177 -7.30 10.24 -6.21
C ARG A 177 -5.81 9.93 -6.42
N LEU A 178 -4.93 10.43 -5.56
CA LEU A 178 -3.48 10.16 -5.63
C LEU A 178 -3.18 8.66 -5.55
N LEU A 179 -3.80 7.94 -4.61
CA LEU A 179 -3.63 6.49 -4.45
C LEU A 179 -3.96 5.74 -5.74
N LEU A 180 -5.13 6.02 -6.32
CA LEU A 180 -5.59 5.33 -7.52
C LEU A 180 -4.79 5.73 -8.76
N SER A 181 -4.41 7.01 -8.88
CA SER A 181 -3.50 7.47 -9.93
C SER A 181 -2.14 6.78 -9.84
N SER A 182 -1.58 6.57 -8.65
CA SER A 182 -0.33 5.83 -8.47
C SER A 182 -0.42 4.40 -8.98
N PHE A 183 -1.52 3.69 -8.70
CA PHE A 183 -1.76 2.34 -9.22
C PHE A 183 -1.88 2.32 -10.75
N LEU A 184 -2.67 3.23 -11.32
CA LEU A 184 -2.87 3.32 -12.77
C LEU A 184 -1.55 3.58 -13.50
N MET A 185 -0.78 4.57 -13.06
CA MET A 185 0.46 4.93 -13.75
C MET A 185 1.54 3.85 -13.61
N ILE A 186 1.66 3.19 -12.45
CA ILE A 186 2.62 2.08 -12.30
C ILE A 186 2.16 0.88 -13.14
N GLY A 187 0.87 0.57 -13.19
CA GLY A 187 0.34 -0.48 -14.07
C GLY A 187 0.71 -0.24 -15.53
N GLN A 188 0.45 0.97 -16.04
CA GLN A 188 0.81 1.38 -17.40
C GLN A 188 2.33 1.37 -17.64
N LEU A 189 3.13 1.77 -16.65
CA LEU A 189 4.59 1.68 -16.76
C LEU A 189 5.03 0.21 -16.92
N MET A 190 4.46 -0.69 -16.13
CA MET A 190 4.81 -2.11 -16.18
C MET A 190 4.38 -2.76 -17.49
N GLU A 191 3.24 -2.36 -18.06
CA GLU A 191 2.81 -2.76 -19.40
C GLU A 191 3.83 -2.30 -20.46
N LYS A 192 4.23 -1.02 -20.45
CA LYS A 192 5.27 -0.50 -21.35
C LYS A 192 6.63 -1.16 -21.18
N CYS A 193 6.95 -1.61 -19.97
CA CYS A 193 8.20 -2.34 -19.72
C CYS A 193 8.17 -3.76 -20.29
N ASN A 194 7.01 -4.29 -20.68
CA ASN A 194 6.87 -5.60 -21.28
C ASN A 194 6.86 -5.58 -22.81
N GLU A 195 6.60 -4.41 -23.41
CA GLU A 195 6.81 -4.12 -24.83
C GLU A 195 8.32 -4.19 -25.19
#